data_AF-V9G854-F1
#
_entry.id   AF-V9G854-F1
#
_cell.length_a   1.000
_cell.length_b   1.000
_cell.length_c   1.000
_cell.angle_alpha   90.00
_cell.angle_beta   90.00
_cell.angle_gamma   90.00
#
_symmetry.space_group_name_H-M   'P 1'
#
loop_
_entity.id
_entity.type
_entity.pdbx_description
1 polymer ?
#
loop_
_entity_poly.entity_id
_entity_poly.type
_entity_poly.pdbx_seq_one_letter_code
_entity_poly.pdbx_strand_id
1 'polypeptide(L)'
;MKRKGNAFVVLLSIAVVVFVLVYAGIYFTSNLGQSASEVSANDAAKKLDKVYKNIKVTVEDPIKGQINLDPVVVADSLPDISKFQVSVENTTPSYVEIFSSTEKSGTGIDGWLNEVANDFNKANIKVGGKPVSVMIRNIASGTATDYITSGKYVPDAFTPSNELWGEMVKVHGVKAELVSQRLTGNVAAW
;
A
#
# COMPACT_ATOMS: atom_id res chain seq x y z
N MET A 1 -76.70 -31.38 67.80
CA MET A 1 -75.59 -30.54 67.31
C MET A 1 -75.05 -31.14 66.01
N LYS A 2 -75.16 -30.45 64.87
CA LYS A 2 -74.86 -30.99 63.53
C LYS A 2 -73.36 -30.82 63.17
N ARG A 3 -72.73 -31.90 62.69
CA ARG A 3 -71.35 -32.04 62.19
C ARG A 3 -70.97 -30.88 61.23
N LYS A 4 -70.25 -29.86 61.72
CA LYS A 4 -69.67 -28.76 60.90
C LYS A 4 -68.21 -28.99 60.46
N GLY A 5 -67.51 -29.98 61.01
CA GLY A 5 -66.10 -30.24 60.68
C GLY A 5 -65.86 -30.84 59.29
N ASN A 6 -66.77 -31.68 58.80
CA ASN A 6 -66.54 -32.41 57.55
C ASN A 6 -66.74 -31.54 56.29
N ALA A 7 -67.61 -30.52 56.35
CA ALA A 7 -67.87 -29.64 55.21
C ALA A 7 -66.70 -28.69 54.92
N PHE A 8 -66.02 -28.21 55.97
CA PHE A 8 -64.85 -27.34 55.84
C PHE A 8 -63.65 -28.08 55.24
N VAL A 9 -63.43 -29.34 55.63
CA VAL A 9 -62.36 -30.18 55.08
C VAL A 9 -62.59 -30.51 53.60
N VAL A 10 -63.84 -30.75 53.20
CA VAL A 10 -64.19 -31.00 51.78
C VAL A 10 -64.02 -29.74 50.93
N LEU A 11 -64.37 -28.56 51.44
CA LEU A 11 -64.15 -27.31 50.71
C LEU A 11 -62.66 -26.98 50.56
N LEU A 12 -61.85 -27.25 51.59
CA LEU A 12 -60.41 -27.04 51.53
C LEU A 12 -59.73 -27.98 50.51
N SER A 13 -60.15 -29.25 50.46
CA SER A 13 -59.58 -30.21 49.50
C SER A 13 -59.91 -29.84 48.04
N ILE A 14 -61.15 -29.39 47.77
CA ILE A 14 -61.54 -28.92 46.44
C ILE A 14 -60.72 -27.68 46.03
N ALA A 15 -60.50 -26.73 46.94
CA ALA A 15 -59.70 -25.55 46.66
C ALA A 15 -58.25 -25.90 46.30
N VAL A 16 -57.64 -26.85 47.01
CA VAL A 16 -56.28 -27.34 46.71
C VAL A 16 -56.24 -28.02 45.33
N VAL A 17 -57.23 -28.87 45.02
CA VAL A 17 -57.30 -29.56 43.71
C VAL A 17 -57.44 -28.57 42.56
N VAL A 18 -58.29 -27.55 42.70
CA VAL A 18 -58.44 -26.50 41.68
C VAL A 18 -57.13 -25.73 41.50
N PHE A 19 -56.43 -25.41 42.59
CA PHE A 19 -55.14 -24.72 42.52
C PHE A 19 -54.08 -25.53 41.78
N VAL A 20 -54.01 -26.83 42.04
CA VAL A 20 -53.10 -27.75 41.34
C VAL A 20 -53.45 -27.85 39.85
N LEU A 21 -54.74 -27.95 39.51
CA LEU A 21 -55.18 -28.01 38.12
C LEU A 21 -54.88 -26.72 37.35
N VAL A 22 -55.08 -25.55 37.96
CA VAL A 22 -54.75 -24.26 37.34
C VAL A 22 -53.23 -24.13 37.17
N TYR A 23 -52.44 -24.51 38.17
CA TYR A 23 -50.97 -24.47 38.08
C TYR A 23 -50.44 -25.40 36.99
N ALA A 24 -50.96 -26.64 36.92
CA ALA A 24 -50.61 -27.58 35.86
C ALA A 24 -51.04 -27.07 34.48
N GLY A 25 -52.23 -26.46 34.39
CA GLY A 25 -52.72 -25.84 33.16
C GLY A 25 -51.82 -24.70 32.67
N ILE A 26 -51.38 -23.82 33.56
CA ILE A 26 -50.46 -22.72 33.21
C ILE A 26 -49.09 -23.30 32.81
N TYR A 27 -48.55 -24.27 33.56
CA TYR A 27 -47.27 -24.91 33.25
C TYR A 27 -47.28 -25.61 31.87
N PHE A 28 -48.40 -26.22 31.49
CA PHE A 28 -48.53 -26.90 30.21
C PHE A 28 -48.81 -25.93 29.06
N THR A 29 -49.48 -24.81 29.32
CA THR A 29 -49.84 -23.80 28.30
C THR A 29 -48.84 -22.65 28.17
N SER A 30 -47.90 -22.47 29.11
CA SER A 30 -46.90 -21.38 29.08
C SER A 30 -45.95 -21.41 27.89
N ASN A 31 -45.90 -22.52 27.13
CA ASN A 31 -45.16 -22.61 25.86
C ASN A 31 -46.07 -22.63 24.62
N LEU A 32 -47.40 -22.63 24.75
CA LEU A 32 -48.36 -22.50 23.64
C LEU A 32 -48.49 -21.02 23.24
N GLY A 33 -47.45 -20.45 22.63
CA GLY A 33 -47.48 -19.07 22.16
C GLY A 33 -46.13 -18.44 21.84
N GLN A 34 -45.02 -19.12 22.13
CA GLN A 34 -43.70 -18.65 21.69
C GLN A 34 -43.54 -18.85 20.18
N SER A 35 -43.70 -17.75 19.45
CA SER A 35 -43.36 -17.61 18.03
C SER A 35 -41.94 -18.12 17.78
N ALA A 36 -41.75 -18.88 16.70
CA ALA A 36 -40.52 -19.54 16.28
C ALA A 36 -39.39 -18.59 15.83
N SER A 37 -39.31 -17.35 16.33
CA SER A 37 -38.40 -16.30 15.82
C SER A 37 -37.46 -15.67 16.85
N GLU A 38 -37.47 -16.09 18.12
CA GLU A 38 -36.49 -15.60 19.10
C GLU A 38 -35.56 -16.74 19.50
N VAL A 39 -34.35 -16.73 18.93
CA VAL A 39 -33.23 -17.53 19.44
C VAL A 39 -32.96 -17.01 20.85
N SER A 40 -33.32 -17.77 21.88
CA SER A 40 -33.03 -17.39 23.26
C SER A 40 -31.51 -17.26 23.42
N ALA A 41 -31.05 -16.38 24.32
CA ALA A 41 -29.61 -16.20 24.59
C ALA A 41 -28.90 -17.53 24.91
N ASN A 42 -29.64 -18.50 25.48
CA ASN A 42 -29.14 -19.85 25.76
C ASN A 42 -28.89 -20.67 24.48
N ASP A 43 -29.70 -20.50 23.43
CA ASP A 43 -29.50 -21.19 22.15
C ASP A 43 -28.35 -20.58 21.35
N ALA A 44 -28.17 -19.26 21.42
CA ALA A 44 -27.01 -18.58 20.86
C ALA A 44 -25.70 -19.07 21.51
N ALA A 45 -25.68 -19.21 22.84
CA ALA A 45 -24.52 -19.73 23.57
C ALA A 45 -24.19 -21.18 23.18
N LYS A 46 -25.20 -22.06 23.06
CA LYS A 46 -24.99 -23.45 22.62
C LYS A 46 -24.48 -23.54 21.18
N LYS A 47 -24.97 -22.68 20.29
CA LYS A 47 -24.52 -22.63 18.89
C LYS A 47 -23.09 -22.15 18.81
N LEU A 48 -22.72 -21.16 19.62
CA LEU A 48 -21.35 -20.67 19.74
C LEU A 48 -20.42 -21.78 20.25
N ASP A 49 -20.78 -22.45 21.34
CA ASP A 49 -19.98 -23.55 21.93
C ASP A 49 -19.75 -24.71 20.94
N LYS A 50 -20.74 -25.00 20.10
CA LYS A 50 -20.63 -26.00 19.02
C LYS A 50 -19.64 -25.59 17.92
N VAL A 51 -19.58 -24.30 17.57
CA VAL A 51 -18.63 -23.79 16.58
C VAL A 51 -17.21 -23.79 17.15
N TYR A 52 -17.02 -23.36 18.40
CA TYR A 52 -15.72 -23.35 19.07
C TYR A 52 -15.11 -24.76 19.22
N LYS A 53 -15.93 -25.77 19.53
CA LYS A 53 -15.47 -27.18 19.65
C LYS A 53 -14.84 -27.74 18.37
N ASN A 54 -15.17 -27.19 17.20
CA ASN A 54 -14.65 -27.64 15.92
C ASN A 54 -13.39 -26.89 15.47
N ILE A 55 -12.94 -25.87 16.22
CA ILE A 55 -11.72 -25.12 15.90
C ILE A 55 -10.53 -25.83 16.54
N LYS A 56 -9.78 -26.58 15.74
CA LYS A 56 -8.46 -27.10 16.15
C LYS A 56 -7.42 -26.01 15.89
N VAL A 57 -7.01 -25.31 16.95
CA VAL A 57 -5.93 -24.33 16.88
C VAL A 57 -4.60 -25.06 17.05
N THR A 58 -3.78 -25.06 15.99
CA THR A 58 -2.37 -25.42 16.09
C THR A 58 -1.59 -24.14 16.29
N VAL A 59 -1.02 -23.94 17.48
CA VAL A 59 -0.10 -22.83 17.76
C VAL A 59 1.29 -23.34 17.43
N GLU A 60 1.84 -22.90 16.30
CA GLU A 60 3.26 -23.13 15.98
C GLU A 60 4.12 -22.08 16.69
N ASP A 61 5.35 -22.48 17.05
CA ASP A 61 6.32 -21.53 17.59
C ASP A 61 6.66 -20.48 16.52
N PRO A 62 6.64 -19.18 16.84
CA PRO A 62 7.02 -18.15 15.90
C PRO A 62 8.50 -18.31 15.52
N ILE A 63 8.77 -18.60 14.26
CA ILE A 63 10.13 -18.52 13.72
C ILE A 63 10.60 -17.06 13.80
N LYS A 64 11.73 -16.82 14.47
CA LYS A 64 12.34 -15.50 14.49
C LYS A 64 12.80 -15.17 13.07
N GLY A 65 12.19 -14.18 12.45
CA GLY A 65 12.68 -13.61 11.20
C GLY A 65 14.12 -13.12 11.39
N GLN A 66 14.97 -13.32 10.38
CA GLN A 66 16.27 -12.68 10.35
C GLN A 66 16.05 -11.17 10.19
N ILE A 67 16.31 -10.40 11.24
CA ILE A 67 16.32 -8.94 11.17
C ILE A 67 17.74 -8.54 10.82
N ASN A 68 17.96 -8.12 9.58
CA ASN A 68 19.19 -7.44 9.23
C ASN A 68 19.13 -6.02 9.82
N LEU A 69 19.99 -5.74 10.80
CA LEU A 69 20.11 -4.44 11.48
C LEU A 69 21.17 -3.55 10.85
N ASP A 70 21.87 -4.04 9.83
CA ASP A 70 22.80 -3.20 9.07
C ASP A 70 21.99 -2.10 8.38
N PRO A 71 22.45 -0.84 8.42
CA PRO A 71 21.80 0.23 7.68
C PRO A 71 21.74 -0.19 6.22
N VAL A 72 20.54 -0.19 5.63
CA VAL A 72 20.37 -0.51 4.21
C VAL A 72 21.17 0.51 3.42
N VAL A 73 22.32 0.08 2.90
CA VAL A 73 23.09 0.87 1.94
C VAL A 73 22.26 0.84 0.66
N VAL A 74 21.52 1.92 0.41
CA VAL A 74 20.63 2.04 -0.76
C VAL A 74 21.38 1.68 -2.04
N ALA A 75 22.64 2.07 -2.16
CA ALA A 75 23.51 1.70 -3.28
C ALA A 75 23.56 0.17 -3.51
N ASP A 76 23.68 -0.65 -2.47
CA ASP A 76 23.80 -2.11 -2.63
C ASP A 76 22.49 -2.75 -3.13
N SER A 77 21.37 -2.06 -2.91
CA SER A 77 20.03 -2.51 -3.30
C SER A 77 19.67 -2.13 -4.74
N LEU A 78 20.31 -1.10 -5.28
CA LEU A 78 20.05 -0.62 -6.63
C LEU A 78 20.60 -1.60 -7.67
N PRO A 79 19.97 -1.79 -8.84
CA PRO A 79 20.56 -2.57 -9.92
C PRO A 79 21.82 -1.89 -10.50
N ASP A 80 22.48 -2.55 -11.44
CA ASP A 80 23.50 -1.90 -12.26
C ASP A 80 22.85 -0.82 -13.15
N ILE A 81 23.54 0.30 -13.37
CA ILE A 81 22.99 1.42 -14.15
C ILE A 81 22.70 1.03 -15.61
N SER A 82 23.41 0.02 -16.15
CA SER A 82 23.18 -0.51 -17.50
C SER A 82 21.79 -1.11 -17.71
N LYS A 83 21.03 -1.36 -16.64
CA LYS A 83 19.63 -1.79 -16.72
C LYS A 83 18.69 -0.70 -17.20
N PHE A 84 19.10 0.57 -17.13
CA PHE A 84 18.32 1.70 -17.61
C PHE A 84 18.73 2.06 -19.03
N GLN A 85 17.72 2.22 -19.88
CA GLN A 85 17.90 2.47 -21.30
C GLN A 85 18.62 3.81 -21.53
N VAL A 86 19.64 3.76 -22.38
CA VAL A 86 20.19 4.95 -23.03
C VAL A 86 19.29 5.29 -24.21
N SER A 87 18.55 6.39 -24.12
CA SER A 87 17.63 6.82 -25.18
C SER A 87 18.33 7.59 -26.29
N VAL A 88 19.47 8.22 -25.98
CA VAL A 88 20.37 8.83 -26.97
C VAL A 88 21.81 8.48 -26.60
N GLU A 89 22.51 7.81 -27.51
CA GLU A 89 23.92 7.45 -27.35
C GLU A 89 24.84 8.63 -27.66
N ASN A 90 25.98 8.70 -26.98
CA ASN A 90 27.03 9.65 -27.33
C ASN A 90 27.67 9.27 -28.68
N THR A 91 28.04 10.27 -29.47
CA THR A 91 28.72 10.09 -30.77
C THR A 91 30.22 10.39 -30.71
N THR A 92 30.70 10.91 -29.59
CA THR A 92 32.10 11.29 -29.38
C THR A 92 32.60 10.81 -28.02
N PRO A 93 33.94 10.71 -27.83
CA PRO A 93 34.53 10.36 -26.53
C PRO A 93 34.34 11.44 -25.44
N SER A 94 34.09 12.70 -25.83
CA SER A 94 33.86 13.81 -24.90
C SER A 94 32.38 14.15 -24.87
N TYR A 95 31.68 13.69 -23.84
CA TYR A 95 30.24 13.89 -23.74
C TYR A 95 29.79 14.21 -22.33
N VAL A 96 28.57 14.74 -22.24
CA VAL A 96 27.84 14.93 -20.99
C VAL A 96 26.73 13.90 -20.95
N GLU A 97 26.66 13.10 -19.89
CA GLU A 97 25.51 12.25 -19.63
C GLU A 97 24.44 13.03 -18.85
N ILE A 98 23.20 12.96 -19.35
CA ILE A 98 22.04 13.56 -18.74
C ILE A 98 21.08 12.45 -18.31
N PHE A 99 20.83 12.33 -17.01
CA PHE A 99 19.69 11.57 -16.51
C PHE A 99 18.41 12.38 -16.74
N SER A 100 17.45 11.77 -17.43
CA SER A 100 16.17 12.42 -17.75
C SER A 100 15.01 11.56 -17.30
N SER A 101 13.97 12.21 -16.79
CA SER A 101 12.73 11.54 -16.43
C SER A 101 12.07 10.91 -17.65
N THR A 102 11.29 9.86 -17.41
CA THR A 102 10.58 9.08 -18.43
C THR A 102 9.69 9.93 -19.33
N GLU A 103 9.11 11.01 -18.79
CA GLU A 103 8.21 11.94 -19.49
C GLU A 103 8.96 12.94 -20.39
N LYS A 104 10.27 13.13 -20.19
CA LYS A 104 11.08 14.09 -20.93
C LYS A 104 11.95 13.43 -22.00
N SER A 105 12.33 12.17 -21.79
CA SER A 105 13.15 11.36 -22.70
C SER A 105 12.38 10.16 -23.24
N GLY A 106 11.06 10.28 -23.36
CA GLY A 106 10.16 9.26 -23.87
C GLY A 106 10.21 9.13 -25.40
N THR A 107 9.12 8.64 -25.98
CA THR A 107 8.95 8.54 -27.44
C THR A 107 7.75 9.36 -27.89
N GLY A 108 7.68 9.69 -29.19
CA GLY A 108 6.61 10.52 -29.73
C GLY A 108 6.67 11.94 -29.16
N ILE A 109 5.55 12.45 -28.64
CA ILE A 109 5.42 13.81 -28.13
C ILE A 109 6.33 14.06 -26.92
N ASP A 110 6.58 13.02 -26.12
CA ASP A 110 7.46 13.07 -24.94
C ASP A 110 8.95 12.86 -25.30
N GLY A 111 9.27 12.76 -26.59
CA GLY A 111 10.61 12.51 -27.12
C GLY A 111 11.42 13.76 -27.47
N TRP A 112 10.88 14.96 -27.25
CA TRP A 112 11.53 16.22 -27.66
C TRP A 112 13.00 16.32 -27.21
N LEU A 113 13.33 15.94 -25.97
CA LEU A 113 14.72 16.02 -25.48
C LEU A 113 15.64 15.06 -26.25
N ASN A 114 15.14 13.88 -26.61
CA ASN A 114 15.89 12.91 -27.42
C ASN A 114 16.15 13.46 -28.83
N GLU A 115 15.17 14.12 -29.44
CA GLU A 115 15.32 14.75 -30.76
C GLU A 115 16.39 15.84 -30.72
N VAL A 116 16.31 16.76 -29.74
CA VAL A 116 17.28 17.84 -29.60
C VAL A 116 18.69 17.34 -29.30
N ALA A 117 18.85 16.32 -28.46
CA ALA A 117 20.17 15.73 -28.22
C ALA A 117 20.73 15.01 -29.45
N ASN A 118 19.89 14.30 -30.21
CA ASN A 118 20.32 13.71 -31.49
C ASN A 118 20.77 14.78 -32.49
N ASP A 119 20.05 15.89 -32.60
CA ASP A 119 20.41 16.97 -33.51
C ASP A 119 21.67 17.72 -33.06
N PHE A 120 21.85 17.92 -31.75
CA PHE A 120 23.11 18.42 -31.19
C PHE A 120 24.29 17.50 -31.55
N ASN A 121 24.12 16.18 -31.38
CA ASN A 121 25.14 15.20 -31.71
C ASN A 121 25.48 15.16 -33.21
N LYS A 122 24.49 15.35 -34.09
CA LYS A 122 24.69 15.46 -35.54
C LYS A 122 25.38 16.75 -35.97
N ALA A 123 25.15 17.85 -35.23
CA ALA A 123 25.74 19.15 -35.53
C ALA A 123 27.26 19.19 -35.33
N ASN A 124 27.86 18.18 -34.68
CA ASN A 124 29.30 18.03 -34.48
C ASN A 124 29.94 19.30 -33.86
N ILE A 125 29.27 19.83 -32.84
CA ILE A 125 29.69 21.03 -32.13
C ILE A 125 31.06 20.79 -31.47
N LYS A 126 31.90 21.82 -31.47
CA LYS A 126 33.24 21.77 -30.86
C LYS A 126 33.36 22.73 -29.69
N VAL A 127 33.91 22.24 -28.58
CA VAL A 127 34.26 23.06 -27.41
C VAL A 127 35.76 22.93 -27.19
N GLY A 128 36.47 24.06 -27.15
CA GLY A 128 37.93 24.05 -27.07
C GLY A 128 38.61 23.28 -28.23
N GLY A 129 37.98 23.26 -29.41
CA GLY A 129 38.46 22.56 -30.61
C GLY A 129 38.20 21.05 -30.64
N LYS A 130 37.66 20.45 -29.58
CA LYS A 130 37.30 19.02 -29.53
C LYS A 130 35.81 18.83 -29.82
N PRO A 131 35.42 17.85 -30.67
CA PRO A 131 34.01 17.54 -30.89
C PRO A 131 33.41 16.99 -29.59
N VAL A 132 32.19 17.42 -29.28
CA VAL A 132 31.46 16.99 -28.09
C VAL A 132 30.09 16.45 -28.45
N SER A 133 29.53 15.60 -27.59
CA SER A 133 28.19 15.05 -27.73
C SER A 133 27.44 15.00 -26.39
N VAL A 134 26.17 14.65 -26.44
CA VAL A 134 25.29 14.44 -25.29
C VAL A 134 24.80 13.00 -25.31
N MET A 135 24.74 12.39 -24.13
CA MET A 135 24.11 11.10 -23.89
C MET A 135 22.88 11.33 -23.02
N ILE A 136 21.76 10.69 -23.33
CA ILE A 136 20.57 10.73 -22.49
C ILE A 136 20.29 9.31 -21.97
N ARG A 137 20.19 9.21 -20.66
CA ARG A 137 19.68 8.00 -20.00
C ARG A 137 18.27 8.27 -19.49
N ASN A 138 17.34 7.40 -19.90
CA ASN A 138 15.96 7.45 -19.46
C ASN A 138 15.83 6.70 -18.13
N ILE A 139 15.52 7.44 -17.06
CA ILE A 139 15.41 6.91 -15.71
C ILE A 139 14.39 7.73 -14.91
N ALA A 140 13.48 7.07 -14.19
CA ALA A 140 12.48 7.75 -13.36
C ALA A 140 13.16 8.64 -12.30
N SER A 141 12.63 9.85 -12.06
CA SER A 141 13.27 10.87 -11.21
C SER A 141 13.60 10.39 -9.79
N GLY A 142 12.73 9.58 -9.19
CA GLY A 142 12.97 9.01 -7.87
C GLY A 142 14.16 8.06 -7.87
N THR A 143 14.16 7.10 -8.80
CA THR A 143 15.28 6.17 -8.96
C THR A 143 16.58 6.89 -9.30
N ALA A 144 16.55 7.88 -10.20
CA ALA A 144 17.70 8.72 -10.50
C ALA A 144 18.25 9.41 -9.25
N THR A 145 17.36 9.93 -8.40
CA THR A 145 17.74 10.56 -7.12
C THR A 145 18.38 9.54 -6.18
N ASP A 146 17.86 8.32 -6.08
CA ASP A 146 18.46 7.25 -5.28
C ASP A 146 19.89 6.92 -5.76
N TYR A 147 20.13 6.84 -7.08
CA TYR A 147 21.46 6.63 -7.64
C TYR A 147 22.42 7.77 -7.28
N ILE A 148 21.98 9.01 -7.49
CA ILE A 148 22.78 10.21 -7.28
C ILE A 148 23.14 10.36 -5.79
N THR A 149 22.14 10.24 -4.91
CA THR A 149 22.30 10.48 -3.47
C THR A 149 23.03 9.34 -2.76
N SER A 150 22.87 8.10 -3.23
CA SER A 150 23.66 6.97 -2.72
C SER A 150 25.11 6.98 -3.21
N GLY A 151 25.42 7.79 -4.23
CA GLY A 151 26.75 7.83 -4.86
C GLY A 151 27.08 6.60 -5.70
N LYS A 152 26.14 5.66 -5.88
CA LYS A 152 26.35 4.47 -6.71
C LYS A 152 26.67 4.83 -8.15
N TYR A 153 25.97 5.84 -8.67
CA TYR A 153 26.20 6.37 -10.00
C TYR A 153 25.72 7.82 -10.05
N VAL A 154 26.57 8.71 -10.51
CA VAL A 154 26.29 10.15 -10.58
C VAL A 154 26.51 10.61 -12.03
N PRO A 155 25.47 11.07 -12.74
CA PRO A 155 25.61 11.62 -14.09
C PRO A 155 26.20 13.03 -14.03
N ASP A 156 26.61 13.55 -15.18
CA ASP A 156 27.09 14.93 -15.29
C ASP A 156 25.95 15.95 -15.10
N ALA A 157 24.74 15.62 -15.56
CA ALA A 157 23.56 16.45 -15.40
C ALA A 157 22.28 15.65 -15.13
N PHE A 158 21.30 16.32 -14.55
CA PHE A 158 20.02 15.73 -14.17
C PHE A 158 18.86 16.65 -14.54
N THR A 159 17.94 16.17 -15.37
CA THR A 159 16.68 16.85 -15.72
C THR A 159 15.49 16.05 -15.15
N PRO A 160 15.19 16.22 -13.85
CA PRO A 160 14.05 15.55 -13.23
C PRO A 160 12.73 16.08 -13.75
N SER A 161 11.64 15.35 -13.48
CA SER A 161 10.28 15.78 -13.79
C SER A 161 9.88 17.10 -13.10
N ASN A 162 10.53 17.48 -12.00
CA ASN A 162 10.36 18.76 -11.32
C ASN A 162 11.59 19.13 -10.47
N GLU A 163 11.64 20.38 -10.01
CA GLU A 163 12.77 20.93 -9.23
C GLU A 163 12.96 20.28 -7.85
N LEU A 164 11.89 19.74 -7.24
CA LEU A 164 11.95 19.11 -5.92
C LEU A 164 12.96 17.97 -5.87
N TRP A 165 13.07 17.18 -6.94
CA TRP A 165 14.08 16.11 -7.03
C TRP A 165 15.52 16.65 -7.03
N GLY A 166 15.76 17.80 -7.68
CA GLY A 166 17.05 18.47 -7.64
C GLY A 166 17.39 18.99 -6.23
N GLU A 167 16.40 19.51 -5.52
CA GLU A 167 16.57 19.92 -4.12
C GLU A 167 16.79 18.71 -3.19
N MET A 168 16.11 17.59 -3.42
CA MET A 168 16.38 16.34 -2.68
C MET A 168 17.84 15.90 -2.85
N VAL A 169 18.38 15.94 -4.07
CA VAL A 169 19.79 15.63 -4.33
C VAL A 169 20.73 16.52 -3.49
N LYS A 170 20.47 17.84 -3.45
CA LYS A 170 21.28 18.79 -2.67
C LYS A 170 21.19 18.55 -1.17
N VAL A 171 19.99 18.29 -0.64
CA VAL A 171 19.76 18.04 0.80
C VAL A 171 20.51 16.80 1.29
N HIS A 172 20.70 15.80 0.42
CA HIS A 172 21.50 14.61 0.72
C HIS A 172 23.02 14.82 0.56
N GLY A 173 23.47 16.07 0.42
CA GLY A 173 24.89 16.44 0.43
C GLY A 173 25.60 16.33 -0.91
N VAL A 174 24.88 16.03 -1.99
CA VAL A 174 25.45 16.03 -3.34
C VAL A 174 25.58 17.47 -3.84
N LYS A 175 26.78 17.84 -4.31
CA LYS A 175 27.03 19.16 -4.89
C LYS A 175 26.38 19.23 -6.26
N ALA A 176 25.21 19.86 -6.34
CA ALA A 176 24.50 20.13 -7.59
C ALA A 176 24.20 21.61 -7.73
N GLU A 177 24.35 22.13 -8.94
CA GLU A 177 24.02 23.51 -9.32
C GLU A 177 22.84 23.50 -10.30
N LEU A 178 21.90 24.43 -10.11
CA LEU A 178 20.80 24.60 -11.05
C LEU A 178 21.29 25.38 -12.28
N VAL A 179 21.52 24.68 -13.39
CA VAL A 179 21.96 25.30 -14.66
C VAL A 179 20.82 26.07 -15.35
N SER A 180 19.61 25.52 -15.33
CA SER A 180 18.41 26.18 -15.86
C SER A 180 17.16 25.67 -15.17
N GLN A 181 16.25 26.59 -14.81
CA GLN A 181 14.94 26.24 -14.26
C GLN A 181 14.06 25.48 -15.25
N ARG A 182 14.26 25.70 -16.56
CA ARG A 182 13.42 25.10 -17.60
C ARG A 182 14.20 24.94 -18.90
N LEU A 183 14.09 23.78 -19.53
CA LEU A 183 14.73 23.51 -20.83
C LEU A 183 13.97 24.13 -22.00
N THR A 184 12.64 24.15 -21.95
CA THR A 184 11.79 24.70 -23.03
C THR A 184 10.67 25.59 -22.53
N GLY A 185 10.43 26.66 -23.29
CA GLY A 185 9.27 27.51 -23.16
C GLY A 185 7.95 26.78 -23.41
N ASN A 186 6.86 27.21 -22.75
CA ASN A 186 5.55 27.04 -23.37
C ASN A 186 5.57 27.96 -24.60
N VAL A 187 5.82 27.38 -25.77
CA VAL A 187 5.65 28.07 -27.04
C VAL A 187 4.22 27.78 -27.46
N ALA A 188 3.40 28.83 -27.57
CA ALA A 188 2.15 28.67 -28.29
C ALA A 188 2.52 28.16 -29.68
N ALA A 189 2.02 26.98 -30.05
CA ALA A 189 2.07 26.53 -31.42
C ALA A 189 1.30 27.57 -32.25
N TRP A 190 2.00 28.25 -33.14
CA TRP A 190 1.38 29.11 -34.15
C TRP A 190 0.81 28.23 -35.26
#